data_AF-A0A654A1V9-F1
#
_entry.id   AF-A0A654A1V9-F1
#
_cell.length_a   1.000
_cell.length_b   1.000
_cell.length_c   1.000
_cell.angle_alpha   90.00
_cell.angle_beta   90.00
_cell.angle_gamma   90.00
#
_symmetry.space_group_name_H-M   'P 1'
#
loop_
_entity.id
_entity.type
_entity.pdbx_description
1 polymer ?
#
loop_
_entity_poly.entity_id
_entity_poly.type
_entity_poly.pdbx_seq_one_letter_code
_entity_poly.pdbx_strand_id
1 'polypeptide(L)'
;MIVQFGTSRFLQAHVDLFASEARDAGQPVPGITIVQTTDDPVRARRLAAFADPAGFPVIVRGLEDGVAVEREVRVRSVTGGLQAHADADALRALLIRPATHIVSNTGDIGFQGGSFVTILLTGLYARWQAGGAGRG
;
A
#
# COMPACT_ATOMS: atom_id res chain seq x y z
N MET A 1 -8.01 4.12 -5.87
CA MET A 1 -6.61 3.92 -5.41
C MET A 1 -6.51 2.62 -4.65
N ILE A 2 -5.29 2.09 -4.52
CA ILE A 2 -5.00 0.91 -3.71
C ILE A 2 -4.51 1.40 -2.34
N VAL A 3 -5.06 0.86 -1.25
CA VAL A 3 -4.56 1.10 0.11
C VAL A 3 -3.81 -0.14 0.57
N GLN A 4 -2.52 0.01 0.86
CA GLN A 4 -1.64 -1.09 1.25
C GLN A 4 -1.27 -1.01 2.73
N PHE A 5 -1.62 -2.00 3.53
CA PHE A 5 -1.20 -2.11 4.92
C PHE A 5 0.13 -2.87 5.02
N GLY A 6 1.15 -2.18 5.55
CA GLY A 6 2.49 -2.73 5.72
C GLY A 6 3.54 -2.05 4.84
N THR A 7 4.76 -1.96 5.37
CA THR A 7 5.93 -1.31 4.73
C THR A 7 7.05 -2.32 4.43
N SER A 8 6.70 -3.60 4.28
CA SER A 8 7.68 -4.67 4.13
C SER A 8 8.39 -4.59 2.78
N ARG A 9 9.63 -5.11 2.74
CA ARG A 9 10.36 -5.27 1.47
C ARG A 9 9.67 -6.26 0.52
N PHE A 10 8.88 -7.19 1.05
CA PHE A 10 8.12 -8.13 0.24
C PHE A 10 7.04 -7.41 -0.58
N LEU A 11 6.24 -6.55 0.05
CA LEU A 11 5.22 -5.77 -0.67
C LEU A 11 5.86 -4.82 -1.69
N GLN A 12 6.99 -4.19 -1.34
CA GLN A 12 7.78 -3.34 -2.24
C GLN A 12 8.27 -4.07 -3.47
N ALA A 13 8.82 -5.28 -3.30
CA ALA A 13 9.35 -6.08 -4.41
C ALA A 13 8.29 -6.93 -5.13
N HIS A 14 7.00 -6.80 -4.77
CA HIS A 14 5.93 -7.60 -5.33
C HIS A 14 4.77 -6.74 -5.80
N VAL A 15 3.90 -6.29 -4.89
CA VAL A 15 2.70 -5.51 -5.23
C VAL A 15 3.09 -4.16 -5.82
N ASP A 16 4.01 -3.44 -5.16
CA ASP A 16 4.42 -2.13 -5.62
C ASP A 16 5.16 -2.23 -6.96
N LEU A 17 6.07 -3.21 -7.10
CA LEU A 17 6.80 -3.49 -8.34
C LEU A 17 5.86 -3.79 -9.51
N PHE A 18 4.98 -4.78 -9.38
CA PHE A 18 4.07 -5.17 -10.46
C PHE A 18 3.10 -4.05 -10.83
N ALA A 19 2.59 -3.30 -9.85
CA ALA A 19 1.78 -2.12 -10.15
C ALA A 19 2.56 -1.06 -10.93
N SER A 20 3.86 -0.90 -10.67
CA SER A 20 4.71 0.04 -11.41
C SER A 20 4.94 -0.42 -12.84
N GLU A 21 5.35 -1.68 -13.03
CA GLU A 21 5.60 -2.24 -14.36
C GLU A 21 4.34 -2.26 -15.22
N ALA A 22 3.17 -2.57 -14.64
CA ALA A 22 1.90 -2.53 -15.34
C ALA A 22 1.53 -1.10 -15.80
N ARG A 23 1.78 -0.08 -14.97
CA ARG A 23 1.57 1.34 -15.35
C ARG A 23 2.54 1.79 -16.42
N ASP A 24 3.80 1.40 -16.32
CA ASP A 24 4.83 1.70 -17.33
C ASP A 24 4.48 1.04 -18.67
N ALA A 25 3.81 -0.12 -18.65
CA ALA A 25 3.23 -0.79 -19.81
C ALA A 25 1.89 -0.19 -20.29
N GLY A 26 1.43 0.92 -19.71
CA GLY A 26 0.22 1.64 -20.11
C GLY A 26 -1.10 1.10 -19.54
N GLN A 27 -1.06 0.15 -18.61
CA GLN A 27 -2.28 -0.39 -17.99
C GLN A 27 -2.85 0.60 -16.96
N PRO A 28 -4.19 0.70 -16.82
CA PRO A 28 -4.83 1.62 -15.90
C PRO A 28 -4.81 1.09 -14.45
N VAL A 29 -3.64 1.01 -13.83
CA VAL A 29 -3.49 0.61 -12.42
C VAL A 29 -3.53 1.84 -11.52
N PRO A 30 -4.41 1.89 -10.49
CA PRO A 30 -4.45 3.01 -9.55
C PRO A 30 -3.18 3.12 -8.72
N GLY A 31 -2.82 4.34 -8.30
CA GLY A 31 -1.72 4.56 -7.35
C GLY A 31 -1.95 3.89 -5.99
N ILE A 32 -0.85 3.57 -5.31
CA ILE A 32 -0.81 2.90 -4.01
C ILE A 32 -0.52 3.94 -2.91
N THR A 33 -1.34 3.95 -1.87
CA THR A 33 -1.03 4.63 -0.60
C THR A 33 -0.68 3.60 0.45
N ILE A 34 0.53 3.67 1.01
CA ILE A 34 0.98 2.76 2.06
C ILE A 34 0.49 3.25 3.42
N VAL A 35 0.00 2.33 4.25
CA VAL A 35 -0.43 2.56 5.62
C VAL A 35 0.45 1.75 6.54
N GLN A 36 1.11 2.43 7.47
CA GLN A 36 1.84 1.80 8.55
C GLN A 36 0.97 1.79 9.81
N THR A 37 0.82 0.62 10.41
CA THR A 37 0.00 0.41 11.63
C THR A 37 0.81 0.35 12.91
N THR A 38 2.14 0.15 12.82
CA THR A 38 3.01 0.08 14.00
C THR A 38 3.58 1.45 14.36
N ASP A 39 3.54 1.79 15.64
CA ASP A 39 4.18 3.00 16.16
C ASP A 39 5.70 2.80 16.26
N ASP A 40 6.39 3.00 15.14
CA ASP A 40 7.85 3.04 15.08
C ASP A 40 8.31 4.35 14.39
N PRO A 41 8.98 5.25 15.14
CA PRO A 41 9.40 6.56 14.62
C PRO A 41 10.46 6.48 13.52
N VAL A 42 11.28 5.43 13.48
CA VAL A 42 12.25 5.20 12.38
C VAL A 42 11.49 4.85 11.10
N ARG A 43 10.43 4.06 11.22
CA ARG A 43 9.58 3.70 10.07
C ARG A 43 8.71 4.87 9.59
N ALA A 44 8.32 5.80 10.48
CA ALA A 44 7.59 7.00 10.09
C ALA A 44 8.36 7.91 9.12
N ARG A 45 9.68 8.09 9.31
CA ARG A 45 10.51 8.84 8.33
C ARG A 45 10.59 8.13 6.97
N ARG A 46 10.65 6.80 6.98
CA ARG A 46 10.66 5.99 5.75
C ARG A 46 9.36 6.12 4.98
N LEU A 47 8.24 6.29 5.68
CA LEU A 47 6.93 6.42 5.08
C LEU A 47 6.81 7.66 4.17
N ALA A 48 7.35 8.80 4.61
CA ALA A 48 7.38 10.02 3.81
C ALA A 48 8.23 9.86 2.53
N ALA A 49 9.31 9.08 2.60
CA ALA A 49 10.17 8.82 1.44
C ALA A 49 9.46 8.00 0.34
N PHE A 50 8.43 7.23 0.66
CA PHE A 50 7.66 6.51 -0.36
C PHE A 50 6.78 7.42 -1.22
N ALA A 51 6.54 8.66 -0.79
CA ALA A 51 5.79 9.65 -1.57
C ALA A 51 6.69 10.43 -2.55
N ASP A 52 8.00 10.15 -2.59
CA ASP A 52 8.92 10.77 -3.54
C ASP A 52 8.54 10.37 -4.98
N PRO A 53 8.24 11.34 -5.87
CA PRO A 53 7.92 11.06 -7.27
C PRO A 53 9.04 10.32 -8.03
N ALA A 54 10.29 10.43 -7.58
CA ALA A 54 11.41 9.69 -8.14
C ALA A 54 11.25 8.17 -7.94
N GLY A 55 10.50 7.75 -6.92
CA GLY A 55 10.30 6.35 -6.56
C GLY A 55 11.53 5.70 -5.93
N PHE A 56 11.44 4.41 -5.63
CA PHE A 56 12.52 3.64 -4.98
C PHE A 56 13.01 2.48 -5.86
N PRO A 57 14.28 2.07 -5.75
CA PRO A 57 14.82 0.98 -6.54
C PRO A 57 14.41 -0.38 -5.97
N VAL A 58 14.11 -1.32 -6.87
CA VAL A 58 14.04 -2.76 -6.59
C VAL A 58 15.04 -3.46 -7.51
N ILE A 59 15.93 -4.24 -6.92
CA ILE A 59 16.91 -5.03 -7.67
C ILE A 59 16.34 -6.42 -7.90
N VAL A 60 16.08 -6.76 -9.15
CA VAL A 60 15.61 -8.08 -9.57
C VAL A 60 16.82 -8.90 -9.98
N ARG A 61 17.04 -10.01 -9.30
CA ARG A 61 18.14 -10.96 -9.55
C ARG A 61 17.59 -12.36 -9.70
N GLY A 62 18.09 -13.09 -10.69
CA GLY A 62 17.67 -14.46 -10.92
C GLY A 62 18.28 -15.06 -12.17
N LEU A 63 17.62 -16.07 -12.70
CA LEU A 63 17.95 -16.70 -13.97
C LEU A 63 16.80 -16.45 -14.96
N GLU A 64 17.12 -15.96 -16.15
CA GLU A 64 16.21 -15.92 -17.30
C GLU A 64 16.82 -16.80 -18.40
N ASP A 65 16.08 -17.80 -18.86
CA ASP A 65 16.55 -18.82 -19.81
C ASP A 65 17.90 -19.47 -19.41
N GLY A 66 18.10 -19.66 -18.10
CA GLY A 66 19.32 -20.24 -17.53
C GLY A 66 20.51 -19.27 -17.42
N VAL A 67 20.35 -18.02 -17.85
CA VAL A 67 21.38 -16.97 -17.76
C VAL A 67 21.12 -16.08 -16.56
N ALA A 68 22.17 -15.78 -15.79
CA ALA A 68 22.08 -14.86 -14.66
C ALA A 68 21.72 -13.46 -15.14
N VAL A 69 20.67 -12.90 -14.55
CA VAL A 69 20.22 -11.54 -14.80
C VAL A 69 20.21 -10.73 -13.51
N GLU A 70 20.57 -9.47 -13.65
CA GLU A 70 20.42 -8.44 -12.63
C GLU A 70 19.93 -7.17 -13.30
N ARG A 71 18.81 -6.64 -12.82
CA ARG A 71 18.30 -5.34 -13.27
C ARG A 71 17.76 -4.54 -12.09
N GLU A 72 17.92 -3.23 -12.16
CA GLU A 72 17.20 -2.30 -11.29
C GLU A 72 15.90 -1.88 -11.98
N VAL A 73 14.79 -1.99 -11.25
CA VAL A 73 13.51 -1.41 -11.64
C VAL A 73 13.17 -0.27 -10.68
N ARG A 74 12.82 0.89 -11.23
CA ARG A 74 12.42 2.05 -10.42
C ARG A 74 10.91 2.02 -10.19
N VAL A 75 10.51 1.76 -8.94
CA VAL A 75 9.11 1.63 -8.55
C VAL A 75 8.50 3.01 -8.26
N ARG A 76 7.44 3.38 -9.00
CA ARG A 76 6.72 4.67 -8.90
C ARG A 76 5.21 4.52 -8.74
N SER A 77 4.75 3.31 -8.40
CA SER A 77 3.35 2.99 -8.14
C SER A 77 2.85 3.54 -6.81
N VAL A 78 3.75 3.75 -5.85
CA VAL A 78 3.44 4.35 -4.55
C VAL A 78 3.37 5.86 -4.69
N THR A 79 2.24 6.43 -4.27
CA THR A 79 1.93 7.86 -4.42
C THR A 79 1.73 8.58 -3.08
N GLY A 80 1.86 7.85 -1.96
CA GLY A 80 1.67 8.42 -0.64
C GLY A 80 1.90 7.40 0.48
N GLY A 81 2.01 7.92 1.70
CA GLY A 81 2.14 7.12 2.91
C GLY A 81 1.41 7.77 4.08
N LEU A 82 0.73 6.96 4.91
CA LEU A 82 0.00 7.38 6.12
C LEU A 82 0.40 6.52 7.34
N GLN A 83 0.52 7.14 8.50
CA GLN A 83 0.55 6.46 9.79
C GLN A 83 -0.88 6.27 10.28
N ALA A 84 -1.28 5.05 10.59
CA ALA A 84 -2.66 4.74 10.94
C ALA A 84 -3.19 5.55 12.13
N HIS A 85 -2.34 5.79 13.13
CA HIS A 85 -2.72 6.56 14.33
C HIS A 85 -2.62 8.07 14.13
N ALA A 86 -1.52 8.55 13.54
CA ALA A 86 -1.30 9.99 13.35
C ALA A 86 -2.20 10.59 12.26
N ASP A 87 -2.54 9.81 11.23
CA ASP A 87 -3.30 10.24 10.06
C ASP A 87 -4.69 9.58 9.98
N ALA A 88 -5.29 9.27 11.14
CA ALA A 88 -6.52 8.48 11.24
C ALA A 88 -7.68 9.04 10.38
N ASP A 89 -7.85 10.37 10.35
CA ASP A 89 -8.91 11.02 9.57
C ASP A 89 -8.67 10.89 8.05
N ALA A 90 -7.42 11.06 7.62
CA ALA A 90 -7.05 10.91 6.21
C ALA A 90 -7.24 9.45 5.77
N LEU A 91 -6.79 8.49 6.59
CA LEU A 91 -6.98 7.07 6.34
C LEU A 91 -8.48 6.71 6.25
N ARG A 92 -9.30 7.22 7.17
CA ARG A 92 -10.76 7.03 7.14
C ARG A 92 -11.36 7.57 5.86
N ALA A 93 -10.97 8.78 5.43
CA ALA A 93 -11.44 9.36 4.19
C ALA A 93 -11.08 8.49 2.97
N LEU A 94 -9.87 7.92 2.94
CA LEU A 94 -9.43 7.01 1.88
C LEU A 94 -10.28 5.74 1.82
N LEU A 95 -10.53 5.11 2.97
CA LEU A 95 -11.30 3.86 3.05
C LEU A 95 -12.76 4.05 2.66
N ILE A 96 -13.36 5.20 2.97
CA ILE A 96 -14.77 5.49 2.66
C ILE A 96 -14.98 5.69 1.15
N ARG A 97 -14.11 6.45 0.46
CA ARG A 97 -14.38 6.89 -0.91
C ARG A 97 -13.40 6.39 -1.97
N PRO A 98 -12.13 6.85 -2.03
CA PRO A 98 -11.27 6.57 -3.18
C PRO A 98 -10.67 5.17 -3.18
N ALA A 99 -10.70 4.42 -2.08
CA ALA A 99 -10.19 3.06 -2.03
C ALA A 99 -11.04 2.11 -2.89
N THR A 100 -10.40 1.45 -3.85
CA THR A 100 -11.00 0.40 -4.68
C THR A 100 -10.44 -0.98 -4.36
N HIS A 101 -9.21 -1.03 -3.82
CA HIS A 101 -8.55 -2.26 -3.41
C HIS A 101 -7.84 -2.05 -2.08
N ILE A 102 -7.83 -3.08 -1.25
CA ILE A 102 -7.07 -3.15 -0.01
C ILE A 102 -6.08 -4.31 -0.14
N VAL A 103 -4.80 -4.06 0.14
CA VAL A 103 -3.75 -5.07 0.17
C VAL A 103 -3.14 -5.08 1.57
N SER A 104 -2.80 -6.25 2.08
CA SER A 104 -2.13 -6.39 3.37
C SER A 104 -1.21 -7.61 3.33
N ASN A 105 -0.02 -7.47 3.91
CA ASN A 105 0.84 -8.62 4.19
C ASN A 105 0.98 -8.89 5.70
N THR A 106 0.17 -8.22 6.52
CA THR A 106 0.14 -8.44 7.96
C THR A 106 -1.00 -9.41 8.31
N GLY A 107 -0.69 -10.46 9.05
CA GLY A 107 -1.68 -11.32 9.72
C GLY A 107 -2.07 -10.82 11.10
N ASP A 108 -3.11 -11.43 11.70
CA ASP A 108 -3.61 -11.15 13.04
C ASP A 108 -2.54 -11.36 14.11
N ILE A 109 -1.87 -10.29 14.51
CA ILE A 109 -1.17 -10.23 15.80
C ILE A 109 -1.99 -9.28 16.68
N GLY A 110 -3.14 -9.77 17.14
CA GLY A 110 -4.01 -9.14 18.13
C GLY A 110 -5.15 -8.29 17.54
N PHE A 111 -6.39 -8.62 17.90
CA PHE A 111 -7.58 -7.78 17.76
C PHE A 111 -7.56 -6.59 18.75
N GLN A 112 -6.50 -5.79 18.71
CA GLN A 112 -6.41 -4.55 19.49
C GLN A 112 -6.81 -3.36 18.59
N GLY A 113 -7.13 -2.21 19.19
CA GLY A 113 -7.64 -1.03 18.49
C GLY A 113 -6.77 -0.48 17.35
N GLY A 114 -5.50 -0.88 17.24
CA GLY A 114 -4.56 -0.51 16.17
C GLY A 114 -4.33 -1.60 15.11
N SER A 115 -5.02 -2.73 15.16
CA SER A 115 -4.84 -3.80 14.19
C SER A 115 -5.43 -3.44 12.82
N PHE A 116 -4.83 -3.99 11.76
CA PHE A 116 -5.34 -3.88 10.40
C PHE A 116 -6.83 -4.26 10.31
N VAL A 117 -7.23 -5.35 10.98
CA VAL A 117 -8.61 -5.85 10.97
C VAL A 117 -9.56 -4.82 11.58
N THR A 118 -9.23 -4.24 12.72
CA THR A 118 -10.07 -3.21 13.36
C THR A 118 -10.23 -1.96 12.48
N ILE A 119 -9.12 -1.50 11.89
CA ILE A 119 -9.11 -0.35 10.99
C ILE A 119 -9.98 -0.62 9.76
N LEU A 120 -9.80 -1.80 9.13
CA LEU A 120 -10.56 -2.19 7.95
C LEU A 120 -12.05 -2.30 8.25
N LEU A 121 -12.43 -2.98 9.34
CA LEU A 121 -13.84 -3.12 9.73
C LEU A 121 -14.49 -1.77 10.00
N THR A 122 -13.80 -0.87 10.71
CA THR A 122 -14.30 0.48 10.99
C THR A 122 -14.46 1.30 9.71
N GLY A 123 -13.51 1.19 8.78
CA GLY A 123 -13.57 1.84 7.47
C GLY A 123 -14.73 1.33 6.60
N LEU A 124 -14.90 0.01 6.52
CA LEU A 124 -15.99 -0.62 5.77
C LEU A 124 -17.36 -0.28 6.37
N TYR A 125 -17.48 -0.27 7.70
CA TYR A 125 -18.71 0.14 8.37
C TYR A 125 -19.05 1.60 8.11
N ALA A 126 -18.06 2.51 8.19
CA ALA A 126 -18.26 3.91 7.85
C ALA A 126 -18.65 4.11 6.37
N ARG A 127 -18.06 3.33 5.45
CA ARG A 127 -18.43 3.32 4.04
C ARG A 127 -19.86 2.87 3.82
N TRP A 128 -20.29 1.82 4.52
CA TRP A 128 -21.68 1.34 4.49
C TRP A 128 -22.65 2.43 4.97
N GLN A 129 -22.37 3.07 6.11
CA GLN A 129 -23.18 4.18 6.64
C GLN A 129 -23.26 5.38 5.68
N ALA A 130 -22.20 5.63 4.91
CA ALA A 130 -22.15 6.69 3.91
C ALA A 130 -22.89 6.35 2.59
N GLY A 131 -23.63 5.23 2.54
CA GLY A 131 -24.39 4.81 1.36
C GLY A 131 -23.61 3.93 0.38
N GLY A 132 -22.49 3.33 0.81
CA GLY A 132 -21.63 2.49 -0.02
C GLY A 132 -22.16 1.07 -0.30
N ALA A 133 -23.29 0.67 0.28
CA ALA A 133 -23.98 -0.55 -0.11
C ALA A 133 -25.09 -0.23 -1.11
N GLY A 134 -24.87 -0.61 -2.38
CA GLY A 134 -25.92 -0.69 -3.39
C GLY A 134 -25.76 0.22 -4.60
N ARG A 135 -24.78 -0.10 -5.46
CA ARG A 135 -24.93 -0.03 -6.92
C ARG A 135 -24.17 -1.21 -7.50
N GLY A 136 -24.85 -2.36 -7.55
CA GLY A 136 -24.53 -3.43 -8.48
C GLY A 136 -25.02 -3.07 -9.87
#